data_AF-A0A7V9NDT2-F1
#
_entry.id   AF-A0A7V9NDT2-F1
#
_cell.length_a   1.000
_cell.length_b   1.000
_cell.length_c   1.000
_cell.angle_alpha   90.00
_cell.angle_beta   90.00
_cell.angle_gamma   90.00
#
_symmetry.space_group_name_H-M   'P 1'
#
loop_
_entity.id
_entity.type
_entity.pdbx_description
1 polymer ?
#
loop_
_entity_poly.entity_id
_entity_poly.type
_entity_poly.pdbx_seq_one_letter_code
_entity_poly.pdbx_strand_id
1 'polypeptide(L)'
;MFRRMRDNEKGVAMVTVLLVGAVLTVAATTASFVAIQDLRASTDDRKASSALAYAEAGIDRIISLIRRGDMTWADFKGSGCAGYTMVERSGEIGDIGGRYDAKILRFNPTASGTNRFAPAAAACPASIPSPRHDAAQYFVVESTGRQPQAKRVVRQVIKVSALGLPIGVYGQSFELNGTPNIQTVSVISDGDIVGRGKLAFVGSDPYYKMGDFWPSLSATTGAPAAAHTLGAIYPKLNSASQEHSGTGFPLNCVANDAAGATQGQSQWDQSGAGGTISTSTPCAGQSIAPPPTSKFTRADFERVAPKPALSDQDYLTLKDAAKTTGIYCYVPTTGSKTCTKQGVALSVNANFNIGDGDLTGLGKSFVMYVEFQDPSKAMTTNEVKWGANLGPCGTESAVLIVRNGSWRMESNSVINGVLLLPEGNIDSQGSFNFIGTIIAKSVAMNGGGTFTLNQCWLDNMPGPFLDVTPTAWSEVDR
;
A
#
# COMPACT_ATOMS: atom_id res chain seq x y z
N MET A 1 -21.96 10.39 104.73
CA MET A 1 -21.55 11.31 103.64
C MET A 1 -21.06 10.61 102.36
N PHE A 2 -20.74 9.30 102.37
CA PHE A 2 -20.21 8.57 101.19
C PHE A 2 -21.24 7.83 100.29
N ARG A 3 -22.55 7.97 100.52
CA ARG A 3 -23.58 7.24 99.75
C ARG A 3 -24.21 8.04 98.59
N ARG A 4 -23.79 9.30 98.39
CA ARG A 4 -24.31 10.20 97.34
C ARG A 4 -23.41 10.36 96.11
N MET A 5 -22.20 9.77 96.12
CA MET A 5 -21.29 9.85 94.96
C MET A 5 -21.44 8.68 93.96
N ARG A 6 -22.10 7.57 94.35
CA ARG A 6 -22.18 6.37 93.50
C ARG A 6 -23.32 6.38 92.46
N ASP A 7 -24.30 7.29 92.62
CA ASP A 7 -25.41 7.45 91.66
C ASP A 7 -25.14 8.50 90.57
N ASN A 8 -24.12 9.36 90.74
CA ASN A 8 -23.72 10.34 89.71
C ASN A 8 -22.77 9.76 88.64
N GLU A 9 -22.12 8.61 88.88
CA GLU A 9 -21.24 7.98 87.88
C GLU A 9 -22.02 7.25 86.77
N LYS A 10 -23.25 6.78 87.06
CA LYS A 10 -24.11 6.10 86.06
C LYS A 10 -24.57 7.04 84.94
N GLY A 11 -24.79 8.32 85.25
CA GLY A 11 -25.16 9.33 84.26
C GLY A 11 -24.00 9.68 83.33
N VAL A 12 -22.78 9.80 83.87
CA VAL A 12 -21.57 10.11 83.08
C VAL A 12 -21.22 8.95 82.14
N ALA A 13 -21.30 7.71 82.61
CA ALA A 13 -21.06 6.53 81.78
C ALA A 13 -22.04 6.43 80.61
N MET A 14 -23.34 6.70 80.82
CA MET A 14 -24.35 6.69 79.76
C MET A 14 -24.11 7.79 78.71
N VAL A 15 -23.76 9.00 79.15
CA VAL A 15 -23.42 10.10 78.23
C VAL A 15 -22.17 9.79 77.43
N THR A 16 -21.16 9.16 78.04
CA THR A 16 -19.91 8.79 77.35
C THR A 16 -20.18 7.73 76.27
N VAL A 17 -21.01 6.73 76.56
CA VAL A 17 -21.39 5.70 75.56
C VAL A 17 -22.21 6.30 74.42
N LEU A 18 -23.16 7.20 74.71
CA LEU A 18 -23.94 7.88 73.65
C LEU A 18 -23.05 8.78 72.78
N LEU A 19 -22.10 9.49 73.37
CA LEU A 19 -21.22 10.42 72.66
C LEU A 19 -20.18 9.64 71.82
N VAL A 20 -19.61 8.56 72.36
CA VAL A 20 -18.76 7.63 71.61
C VAL A 20 -19.54 6.94 70.49
N GLY A 21 -20.78 6.50 70.76
CA GLY A 21 -21.66 5.93 69.74
C GLY A 21 -21.98 6.91 68.61
N ALA A 22 -22.27 8.17 68.94
CA ALA A 22 -22.51 9.23 67.95
C ALA A 22 -21.26 9.50 67.09
N VAL A 23 -20.09 9.63 67.71
CA VAL A 23 -18.83 9.85 66.97
C VAL A 23 -18.49 8.66 66.07
N LEU A 24 -18.67 7.42 66.56
CA LEU A 24 -18.46 6.22 65.75
C LEU A 24 -19.44 6.15 64.56
N THR A 25 -20.69 6.55 64.76
CA THR A 25 -21.69 6.56 63.68
C THR A 25 -21.34 7.60 62.61
N VAL A 26 -20.88 8.79 63.02
CA VAL A 26 -20.40 9.82 62.09
C VAL A 26 -19.18 9.31 61.32
N ALA A 27 -18.17 8.78 62.02
CA ALA A 27 -16.97 8.24 61.38
C ALA A 27 -17.27 7.09 60.40
N ALA A 28 -18.15 6.16 60.77
CA ALA A 28 -18.59 5.07 59.89
C ALA A 28 -19.36 5.58 58.67
N THR A 29 -20.19 6.61 58.82
CA THR A 29 -20.94 7.23 57.73
C THR A 29 -20.00 7.96 56.76
N THR A 30 -19.03 8.73 57.28
CA THR A 30 -18.02 9.40 56.46
C THR A 30 -17.14 8.39 55.71
N ALA A 31 -16.68 7.33 56.38
CA ALA A 31 -15.90 6.27 55.74
C ALA A 31 -16.68 5.57 54.62
N SER A 32 -17.97 5.29 54.84
CA SER A 32 -18.84 4.68 53.82
C SER A 32 -19.05 5.61 52.62
N PHE A 33 -19.21 6.91 52.86
CA PHE A 33 -19.37 7.90 51.79
C PHE A 33 -18.10 8.01 50.93
N VAL A 34 -16.93 8.08 51.56
CA VAL A 34 -15.63 8.09 50.86
C VAL A 34 -15.47 6.80 50.04
N ALA A 35 -15.77 5.63 50.62
CA ALA A 35 -15.69 4.36 49.89
C ALA A 35 -16.64 4.31 48.68
N ILE A 36 -17.86 4.85 48.79
CA ILE A 36 -18.80 4.93 47.65
C ILE A 36 -18.26 5.89 46.58
N GLN A 37 -17.66 7.02 46.97
CA GLN A 37 -17.04 7.93 46.01
C GLN A 37 -15.86 7.28 45.30
N ASP A 38 -14.99 6.57 46.02
CA ASP A 38 -13.85 5.85 45.44
C ASP A 38 -14.31 4.72 44.50
N LEU A 39 -15.34 3.97 44.88
CA LEU A 39 -15.92 2.93 44.01
C LEU A 39 -16.53 3.52 42.73
N ARG A 40 -17.19 4.68 42.82
CA ARG A 40 -17.73 5.39 41.65
C ARG A 40 -16.61 5.91 40.76
N ALA A 41 -15.61 6.58 41.34
CA ALA A 41 -14.45 7.07 40.61
C ALA A 41 -13.72 5.91 39.90
N SER A 42 -13.46 4.80 40.60
CA SER A 42 -12.83 3.61 40.01
C SER A 42 -13.68 3.00 38.88
N THR A 43 -15.00 2.99 39.04
CA THR A 43 -15.91 2.47 38.02
C THR A 43 -15.92 3.37 36.78
N ASP A 44 -15.90 4.69 36.97
CA ASP A 44 -15.87 5.65 35.87
C ASP A 44 -14.51 5.67 35.15
N ASP A 45 -13.41 5.48 35.88
CA ASP A 45 -12.07 5.30 35.30
C ASP A 45 -12.00 4.04 34.42
N ARG A 46 -12.58 2.93 34.87
CA ARG A 46 -12.65 1.69 34.06
C ARG A 46 -13.44 1.91 32.78
N LYS A 47 -14.59 2.59 32.85
CA LYS A 47 -15.41 2.89 31.65
C LYS A 47 -14.69 3.83 30.70
N ALA A 48 -14.01 4.84 31.22
CA ALA A 48 -13.19 5.76 30.44
C ALA A 48 -12.03 5.02 29.74
N SER A 49 -11.35 4.12 30.45
CA SER A 49 -10.30 3.28 29.87
C SER A 49 -10.84 2.35 28.78
N SER A 50 -12.02 1.74 28.97
CA SER A 50 -12.65 0.93 27.92
C SER A 50 -13.04 1.77 26.69
N ALA A 51 -13.62 2.95 26.91
CA ALA A 51 -13.94 3.88 25.81
C ALA A 51 -12.69 4.30 25.05
N LEU A 52 -11.56 4.54 25.74
CA LEU A 52 -10.28 4.82 25.12
C LEU A 52 -9.80 3.66 24.24
N ALA A 53 -9.83 2.44 24.75
CA ALA A 53 -9.43 1.24 24.01
C ALA A 53 -10.29 1.03 22.74
N TYR A 54 -11.60 1.30 22.80
CA TYR A 54 -12.45 1.25 21.61
C TYR A 54 -12.09 2.31 20.58
N ALA A 55 -11.72 3.51 21.04
CA ALA A 55 -11.28 4.59 20.15
C ALA A 55 -9.96 4.22 19.44
N GLU A 56 -9.00 3.63 20.17
CA GLU A 56 -7.74 3.15 19.60
C GLU A 56 -7.97 2.02 18.59
N ALA A 57 -8.85 1.06 18.90
CA ALA A 57 -9.22 0.01 17.96
C ALA A 57 -9.87 0.54 16.68
N GLY A 58 -10.59 1.67 16.74
CA GLY A 58 -11.10 2.34 15.55
C GLY A 58 -10.00 2.91 14.65
N ILE A 59 -8.92 3.44 15.24
CA ILE A 59 -7.72 3.86 14.48
C ILE A 59 -7.08 2.65 13.81
N ASP A 60 -6.84 1.58 14.56
CA ASP A 60 -6.22 0.36 14.05
C ASP A 60 -7.04 -0.26 12.92
N ARG A 61 -8.37 -0.21 13.03
CA ARG A 61 -9.25 -0.69 11.98
C ARG A 61 -9.08 0.09 10.67
N ILE A 62 -9.04 1.42 10.71
CA ILE A 62 -8.84 2.25 9.51
C ILE A 62 -7.46 1.95 8.89
N ILE A 63 -6.40 1.90 9.69
CA ILE A 63 -5.05 1.58 9.20
C ILE A 63 -5.04 0.17 8.59
N SER A 64 -5.72 -0.79 9.23
CA SER A 64 -5.85 -2.15 8.71
C SER A 64 -6.61 -2.21 7.38
N LEU A 65 -7.65 -1.42 7.17
CA LEU A 65 -8.38 -1.38 5.89
C LEU A 65 -7.48 -0.90 4.74
N ILE A 66 -6.64 0.11 5.01
CA ILE A 66 -5.64 0.57 4.03
C ILE A 66 -4.63 -0.55 3.75
N ARG A 67 -4.03 -1.13 4.80
CA ARG A 67 -2.97 -2.17 4.64
C ARG A 67 -3.47 -3.48 4.02
N ARG A 68 -4.74 -3.85 4.23
CA ARG A 68 -5.36 -5.04 3.64
C ARG A 68 -5.78 -4.85 2.18
N GLY A 69 -5.84 -3.61 1.72
CA GLY A 69 -6.31 -3.29 0.37
C GLY A 69 -7.82 -3.22 0.22
N ASP A 70 -8.56 -3.11 1.32
CA ASP A 70 -10.00 -2.80 1.27
C ASP A 70 -10.23 -1.32 0.89
N MET A 71 -9.17 -0.51 0.90
CA MET A 71 -9.15 0.89 0.47
C MET A 71 -7.96 1.15 -0.47
N THR A 72 -8.20 1.96 -1.49
CA THR A 72 -7.20 2.51 -2.40
C THR A 72 -6.84 3.95 -2.02
N TRP A 73 -5.79 4.50 -2.62
CA TRP A 73 -5.46 5.93 -2.47
C TRP A 73 -6.64 6.84 -2.82
N ALA A 74 -7.42 6.53 -3.86
CA ALA A 74 -8.56 7.33 -4.30
C ALA A 74 -9.61 7.50 -3.20
N ASP A 75 -9.82 6.45 -2.41
CA ASP A 75 -10.88 6.42 -1.41
C ASP A 75 -10.67 7.45 -0.29
N PHE A 76 -9.41 7.77 0.05
CA PHE A 76 -9.11 8.63 1.19
C PHE A 76 -8.23 9.85 0.89
N LYS A 77 -7.60 9.95 -0.29
CA LYS A 77 -6.69 11.07 -0.62
C LYS A 77 -7.31 12.44 -0.38
N GLY A 78 -8.60 12.58 -0.69
CA GLY A 78 -9.37 13.82 -0.51
C GLY A 78 -10.23 13.85 0.75
N SER A 79 -10.13 12.88 1.67
CA SER A 79 -11.04 12.82 2.81
C SER A 79 -10.96 14.08 3.68
N GLY A 80 -12.12 14.68 3.95
CA GLY A 80 -12.25 15.98 4.65
C GLY A 80 -12.17 17.21 3.75
N CYS A 81 -11.94 17.04 2.44
CA CYS A 81 -12.00 18.14 1.46
C CYS A 81 -13.40 18.33 0.90
N ALA A 82 -13.73 19.58 0.54
CA ALA A 82 -14.96 19.87 -0.18
C ALA A 82 -15.02 19.10 -1.51
N GLY A 83 -16.14 18.43 -1.79
CA GLY A 83 -16.33 17.61 -2.99
C GLY A 83 -15.83 16.16 -2.90
N TYR A 84 -15.22 15.77 -1.77
CA TYR A 84 -14.78 14.38 -1.53
C TYR A 84 -15.58 13.75 -0.39
N THR A 85 -15.95 12.49 -0.55
CA THR A 85 -16.62 11.72 0.51
C THR A 85 -15.65 11.49 1.65
N MET A 86 -16.07 11.84 2.88
CA MET A 86 -15.30 11.51 4.06
C MET A 86 -15.35 10.00 4.30
N VAL A 87 -14.20 9.37 4.50
CA VAL A 87 -14.20 7.95 4.87
C VAL A 87 -14.49 7.83 6.36
N GLU A 88 -15.63 7.23 6.66
CA GLU A 88 -16.08 6.93 8.01
C GLU A 88 -16.32 5.42 8.16
N ARG A 89 -15.99 4.89 9.34
CA ARG A 89 -16.22 3.50 9.73
C ARG A 89 -16.67 3.47 11.18
N SER A 90 -17.79 2.81 11.41
CA SER A 90 -18.24 2.47 12.74
C SER A 90 -18.26 0.95 12.92
N GLY A 91 -18.16 0.51 14.16
CA GLY A 91 -18.21 -0.91 14.50
C GLY A 91 -18.41 -1.13 15.99
N GLU A 92 -18.81 -2.35 16.33
CA GLU A 92 -18.93 -2.80 17.70
C GLU A 92 -17.73 -3.67 18.08
N ILE A 93 -17.26 -3.56 19.32
CA ILE A 93 -16.13 -4.33 19.85
C ILE A 93 -16.57 -5.03 21.15
N GLY A 94 -16.52 -6.35 21.12
CA GLY A 94 -16.84 -7.22 22.25
C GLY A 94 -18.34 -7.31 22.57
N ASP A 95 -18.67 -8.20 23.51
CA ASP A 95 -20.06 -8.56 23.83
C ASP A 95 -20.80 -7.51 24.68
N ILE A 96 -20.07 -6.53 25.23
CA ILE A 96 -20.60 -5.51 26.14
C ILE A 96 -21.05 -4.22 25.43
N GLY A 97 -21.21 -4.26 24.10
CA GLY A 97 -21.75 -3.14 23.32
C GLY A 97 -20.80 -1.94 23.20
N GLY A 98 -19.49 -2.17 23.30
CA GLY A 98 -18.49 -1.16 22.99
C GLY A 98 -18.59 -0.75 21.52
N ARG A 99 -18.47 0.54 21.21
CA ARG A 99 -18.55 1.04 19.83
C ARG A 99 -17.42 2.00 19.53
N TYR A 100 -17.00 2.04 18.27
CA TYR A 100 -16.13 3.08 17.74
C TYR A 100 -16.76 3.75 16.53
N ASP A 101 -16.47 5.04 16.37
CA ASP A 101 -16.75 5.83 15.17
C ASP A 101 -15.42 6.45 14.73
N ALA A 102 -14.82 5.94 13.65
CA ALA A 102 -13.53 6.38 13.13
C ALA A 102 -13.68 7.06 11.78
N LYS A 103 -12.90 8.11 11.55
CA LYS A 103 -12.84 8.83 10.27
C LYS A 103 -11.42 9.27 9.96
N ILE A 104 -11.10 9.35 8.67
CA ILE A 104 -9.83 9.89 8.18
C ILE A 104 -10.02 11.30 7.64
N LEU A 105 -9.10 12.21 7.96
CA LEU A 105 -9.12 13.59 7.49
C LEU A 105 -7.73 13.97 7.01
N ARG A 106 -7.64 14.82 5.99
CA ARG A 106 -6.37 15.38 5.56
C ARG A 106 -5.75 16.25 6.64
N PHE A 107 -4.44 16.11 6.84
CA PHE A 107 -3.67 16.82 7.85
C PHE A 107 -2.55 17.62 7.21
N ASN A 108 -2.45 18.90 7.55
CA ASN A 108 -1.34 19.75 7.12
C ASN A 108 -0.39 20.01 8.29
N PRO A 109 0.79 19.35 8.37
CA PRO A 109 1.70 19.49 9.50
C PRO A 109 2.26 20.90 9.66
N THR A 110 2.33 21.70 8.58
CA THR A 110 2.88 23.06 8.62
C THR A 110 1.85 24.12 8.99
N ALA A 111 0.55 23.78 8.95
CA ALA A 111 -0.51 24.70 9.33
C ALA A 111 -0.70 24.78 10.86
N SER A 112 -1.19 25.93 11.32
CA SER A 112 -1.54 26.20 12.71
C SER A 112 -3.07 26.20 12.93
N GLY A 113 -3.49 25.86 14.15
CA GLY A 113 -4.89 25.95 14.57
C GLY A 113 -5.82 25.03 13.78
N THR A 114 -7.01 25.53 13.44
CA THR A 114 -8.05 24.78 12.71
C THR A 114 -7.64 24.44 11.28
N ASN A 115 -6.72 25.20 10.67
CA ASN A 115 -6.21 24.93 9.31
C ASN A 115 -5.35 23.66 9.23
N ARG A 116 -4.96 23.09 10.38
CA ARG A 116 -4.18 21.84 10.47
C ARG A 116 -5.01 20.61 10.09
N PHE A 117 -6.31 20.66 10.33
CA PHE A 117 -7.25 19.59 10.04
C PHE A 117 -8.20 20.10 8.97
N ALA A 118 -8.37 19.42 7.84
CA ALA A 118 -9.22 19.94 6.77
C ALA A 118 -10.72 19.84 7.14
N PRO A 119 -11.40 20.99 7.34
CA PRO A 119 -12.70 21.21 6.71
C PRO A 119 -12.80 22.55 5.95
N ALA A 120 -11.74 23.36 5.92
CA ALA A 120 -11.72 24.61 5.14
C ALA A 120 -11.30 24.32 3.68
N ALA A 121 -12.12 24.73 2.71
CA ALA A 121 -11.86 24.58 1.28
C ALA A 121 -10.46 25.06 0.84
N ALA A 122 -9.88 26.02 1.56
CA ALA A 122 -8.53 26.55 1.31
C ALA A 122 -7.38 25.57 1.65
N ALA A 123 -7.61 24.54 2.47
CA ALA A 123 -6.59 23.57 2.87
C ALA A 123 -6.43 22.42 1.85
N CYS A 124 -7.33 22.33 0.87
CA CYS A 124 -7.34 21.26 -0.14
C CYS A 124 -6.84 21.80 -1.48
N PRO A 125 -5.69 21.31 -1.99
CA PRO A 125 -5.23 21.70 -3.31
C PRO A 125 -6.19 21.18 -4.38
N ALA A 126 -6.26 21.88 -5.50
CA ALA A 126 -7.08 21.48 -6.65
C ALA A 126 -6.74 20.06 -7.15
N SER A 127 -5.48 19.63 -6.99
CA SER A 127 -5.03 18.26 -7.20
C SER A 127 -4.20 17.79 -6.01
N ILE A 128 -4.52 16.59 -5.51
CA ILE A 128 -3.75 15.94 -4.45
C ILE A 128 -2.75 15.02 -5.16
N PRO A 129 -1.43 15.23 -4.98
CA PRO A 129 -0.44 14.45 -5.68
C PRO A 129 -0.56 12.97 -5.27
N SER A 130 -0.33 12.08 -6.24
CA SER A 130 -0.24 10.66 -5.98
C SER A 130 0.92 10.35 -5.02
N PRO A 131 0.82 9.28 -4.21
CA PRO A 131 1.85 8.94 -3.25
C PRO A 131 3.13 8.56 -3.99
N ARG A 132 4.24 9.19 -3.59
CA ARG A 132 5.60 8.80 -4.01
C ARG A 132 6.40 8.39 -2.77
N HIS A 133 7.48 7.65 -2.95
CA HIS A 133 8.31 7.19 -1.83
C HIS A 133 9.07 8.37 -1.18
N ASP A 134 9.39 9.41 -1.95
CA ASP A 134 10.06 10.64 -1.53
C ASP A 134 9.09 11.76 -1.07
N ALA A 135 7.80 11.64 -1.41
CA ALA A 135 6.78 12.65 -1.12
C ALA A 135 5.62 12.07 -0.31
N ALA A 136 5.74 12.16 1.02
CA ALA A 136 4.70 11.72 1.93
C ALA A 136 3.56 12.72 2.08
N GLN A 137 2.34 12.20 2.21
CA GLN A 137 1.14 12.93 2.59
C GLN A 137 0.79 12.63 4.05
N TYR A 138 0.13 13.56 4.73
CA TYR A 138 -0.25 13.39 6.13
C TYR A 138 -1.76 13.40 6.28
N PHE A 139 -2.25 12.51 7.13
CA PHE A 139 -3.65 12.41 7.50
C PHE A 139 -3.76 12.31 9.01
N VAL A 140 -4.93 12.63 9.54
CA VAL A 140 -5.32 12.30 10.90
C VAL A 140 -6.45 11.29 10.84
N VAL A 141 -6.32 10.22 11.62
CA VAL A 141 -7.44 9.33 11.94
C VAL A 141 -7.99 9.79 13.28
N GLU A 142 -9.22 10.30 13.27
CA GLU A 142 -9.96 10.63 14.49
C GLU A 142 -10.90 9.47 14.79
N SER A 143 -10.83 8.93 16.00
CA SER A 143 -11.76 7.91 16.44
C SER A 143 -12.39 8.28 17.77
N THR A 144 -13.71 8.09 17.83
CA THR A 144 -14.50 8.23 19.04
C THR A 144 -14.86 6.85 19.54
N GLY A 145 -14.37 6.48 20.70
CA GLY A 145 -14.77 5.26 21.39
C GLY A 145 -15.89 5.54 22.39
N ARG A 146 -16.89 4.67 22.42
CA ARG A 146 -18.09 4.78 23.24
C ARG A 146 -18.28 3.50 24.05
N GLN A 147 -18.32 3.69 25.36
CA GLN A 147 -18.92 2.77 26.30
C GLN A 147 -20.28 3.38 26.69
N PRO A 148 -21.32 2.60 27.06
CA PRO A 148 -22.66 3.15 27.33
C PRO A 148 -22.73 4.39 28.24
N GLN A 149 -21.74 4.59 29.11
CA GLN A 149 -21.66 5.68 30.07
C GLN A 149 -20.36 6.50 29.96
N ALA A 150 -19.49 6.24 28.98
CA ALA A 150 -18.25 6.99 28.79
C ALA A 150 -17.91 7.18 27.30
N LYS A 151 -17.32 8.32 26.96
CA LYS A 151 -16.89 8.66 25.61
C LYS A 151 -15.45 9.15 25.67
N ARG A 152 -14.62 8.69 24.74
CA ARG A 152 -13.24 9.18 24.54
C ARG A 152 -12.99 9.47 23.07
N VAL A 153 -12.19 10.50 22.78
CA VAL A 153 -11.84 10.86 21.41
C VAL A 153 -10.33 10.93 21.28
N VAL A 154 -9.80 10.09 20.40
CA VAL A 154 -8.36 10.04 20.09
C VAL A 154 -8.11 10.45 18.66
N ARG A 155 -6.90 10.97 18.42
CA ARG A 155 -6.38 11.29 17.10
C ARG A 155 -5.02 10.66 16.93
N GLN A 156 -4.82 10.02 15.77
CA GLN A 156 -3.54 9.53 15.32
C GLN A 156 -3.20 10.21 14.00
N VAL A 157 -2.13 11.00 13.99
CA VAL A 157 -1.52 11.46 12.74
C VAL A 157 -0.80 10.28 12.12
N ILE A 158 -1.09 10.03 10.84
CA ILE A 158 -0.43 9.03 10.01
C ILE A 158 0.28 9.74 8.86
N LYS A 159 1.50 9.28 8.58
CA LYS A 159 2.26 9.60 7.38
C LYS A 159 1.99 8.49 6.36
N VAL A 160 1.60 8.87 5.16
CA VAL A 160 1.30 7.97 4.05
C VAL A 160 2.23 8.29 2.89
N SER A 161 3.03 7.32 2.46
CA SER A 161 3.89 7.39 1.27
C SER A 161 3.77 6.11 0.46
N ALA A 162 4.35 6.04 -0.73
CA ALA A 162 4.48 4.74 -1.40
C ALA A 162 5.42 3.82 -0.58
N LEU A 163 5.19 2.51 -0.60
CA LEU A 163 5.93 1.52 0.21
C LEU A 163 7.44 1.51 -0.07
N GLY A 164 7.84 1.98 -1.25
CA GLY A 164 9.22 1.91 -1.76
C GLY A 164 9.46 0.74 -2.70
N LEU A 165 8.41 -0.03 -3.02
CA LEU A 165 8.43 -0.98 -4.13
C LEU A 165 8.61 -0.24 -5.47
N PRO A 166 9.30 -0.83 -6.45
CA PRO A 166 9.36 -0.29 -7.80
C PRO A 166 7.94 -0.20 -8.37
N ILE A 167 7.59 0.96 -8.89
CA ILE A 167 6.35 1.19 -9.64
C ILE A 167 6.65 1.04 -11.14
N GLY A 168 5.75 0.40 -11.89
CA GLY A 168 5.95 0.08 -13.30
C GLY A 168 6.30 -1.39 -13.53
N VAL A 169 7.23 -1.70 -14.45
CA VAL A 169 7.60 -3.09 -14.73
C VAL A 169 9.00 -3.38 -14.19
N TYR A 170 9.06 -4.24 -13.17
CA TYR A 170 10.29 -4.68 -12.53
C TYR A 170 10.52 -6.19 -12.74
N GLY A 171 11.75 -6.54 -13.09
CA GLY A 171 12.21 -7.91 -13.26
C GLY A 171 13.69 -8.04 -12.97
N GLN A 172 14.16 -9.15 -12.39
CA GLN A 172 15.61 -9.36 -12.28
C GLN A 172 16.25 -9.67 -13.63
N SER A 173 15.50 -10.32 -14.51
CA SER A 173 15.89 -10.56 -15.89
C SER A 173 14.71 -10.33 -16.83
N PHE A 174 15.00 -9.81 -18.01
CA PHE A 174 14.01 -9.65 -19.07
C PHE A 174 14.42 -10.43 -20.31
N GLU A 175 13.51 -11.25 -20.82
CA GLU A 175 13.66 -11.93 -22.10
C GLU A 175 12.45 -11.62 -23.00
N LEU A 176 12.71 -10.82 -24.04
CA LEU A 176 11.66 -10.21 -24.84
C LEU A 176 11.74 -10.76 -26.26
N ASN A 177 10.81 -11.66 -26.59
CA ASN A 177 10.75 -12.31 -27.89
C ASN A 177 9.55 -11.84 -28.72
N GLY A 178 8.46 -11.46 -28.06
CA GLY A 178 7.23 -10.96 -28.67
C GLY A 178 7.31 -9.50 -29.10
N THR A 179 6.14 -8.86 -29.17
CA THR A 179 6.01 -7.43 -29.50
C THR A 179 5.15 -6.72 -28.46
N PRO A 180 5.57 -6.72 -27.18
CA PRO A 180 4.83 -6.01 -26.15
C PRO A 180 4.89 -4.49 -26.39
N ASN A 181 3.80 -3.81 -26.07
CA ASN A 181 3.69 -2.38 -26.15
C ASN A 181 3.76 -1.79 -24.73
N ILE A 182 4.78 -0.99 -24.45
CA ILE A 182 5.02 -0.42 -23.12
C ILE A 182 4.76 1.09 -23.18
N GLN A 183 3.61 1.49 -22.65
CA GLN A 183 3.16 2.87 -22.70
C GLN A 183 3.29 3.54 -21.34
N THR A 184 3.93 4.71 -21.32
CA THR A 184 4.03 5.60 -20.16
C THR A 184 4.54 4.91 -18.89
N VAL A 185 5.38 3.89 -19.03
CA VAL A 185 5.91 3.12 -17.90
C VAL A 185 7.36 2.76 -18.14
N SER A 186 8.18 2.96 -17.12
CA SER A 186 9.60 2.61 -17.14
C SER A 186 9.79 1.13 -16.77
N VAL A 187 10.78 0.50 -17.40
CA VAL A 187 11.22 -0.86 -17.08
C VAL A 187 12.47 -0.75 -16.22
N ILE A 188 12.47 -1.42 -15.06
CA ILE A 188 13.60 -1.41 -14.12
C ILE A 188 14.09 -2.84 -13.89
N SER A 189 15.40 -3.05 -13.94
CA SER A 189 16.00 -4.37 -13.71
C SER A 189 17.30 -4.31 -12.91
N ASP A 190 17.57 -5.35 -12.12
CA ASP A 190 18.88 -5.56 -11.48
C ASP A 190 19.82 -6.47 -12.29
N GLY A 191 19.34 -7.07 -13.39
CA GLY A 191 20.09 -7.92 -14.32
C GLY A 191 19.79 -7.60 -15.78
N ASP A 192 20.17 -8.49 -16.69
CA ASP A 192 20.19 -8.16 -18.12
C ASP A 192 18.78 -7.99 -18.72
N ILE A 193 18.65 -7.03 -19.64
CA ILE A 193 17.46 -6.86 -20.48
C ILE A 193 17.80 -7.33 -21.89
N VAL A 194 17.25 -8.48 -22.29
CA VAL A 194 17.52 -9.08 -23.60
C VAL A 194 16.30 -8.95 -24.52
N GLY A 195 16.56 -8.57 -25.77
CA GLY A 195 15.49 -8.31 -26.74
C GLY A 195 14.86 -6.93 -26.56
N ARG A 196 15.59 -5.98 -25.98
CA ARG A 196 15.13 -4.59 -25.76
C ARG A 196 14.54 -3.94 -27.01
N GLY A 197 15.06 -4.27 -28.19
CA GLY A 197 14.55 -3.77 -29.47
C GLY A 197 13.12 -4.20 -29.80
N LYS A 198 12.49 -5.04 -28.97
CA LYS A 198 11.07 -5.40 -29.07
C LYS A 198 10.14 -4.52 -28.25
N LEU A 199 10.68 -3.72 -27.32
CA LEU A 199 9.89 -2.77 -26.54
C LEU A 199 9.77 -1.45 -27.30
N ALA A 200 8.54 -1.00 -27.50
CA ALA A 200 8.26 0.39 -27.82
C ALA A 200 7.96 1.12 -26.51
N PHE A 201 8.64 2.26 -26.26
CA PHE A 201 8.31 3.16 -25.17
C PHE A 201 7.63 4.41 -25.72
N VAL A 202 6.51 4.81 -25.11
CA VAL A 202 5.76 5.99 -25.53
C VAL A 202 5.42 6.84 -24.32
N GLY A 203 5.69 8.15 -24.41
CA GLY A 203 5.30 9.14 -23.41
C GLY A 203 6.20 9.18 -22.16
N SER A 204 5.70 9.84 -21.12
CA SER A 204 6.40 9.99 -19.84
C SER A 204 5.79 9.09 -18.78
N ASP A 205 6.64 8.52 -17.95
CA ASP A 205 6.26 7.83 -16.73
C ASP A 205 5.61 8.82 -15.76
N PRO A 206 4.36 8.57 -15.31
CA PRO A 206 3.68 9.50 -14.42
C PRO A 206 4.23 9.45 -12.98
N TYR A 207 4.87 8.35 -12.57
CA TYR A 207 5.38 8.15 -11.22
C TYR A 207 6.78 8.75 -11.05
N TYR A 208 7.72 8.36 -11.90
CA TYR A 208 9.11 8.80 -11.80
C TYR A 208 9.32 10.19 -12.40
N LYS A 209 10.31 10.90 -11.85
CA LYS A 209 10.78 12.20 -12.32
C LYS A 209 12.18 12.05 -12.89
N MET A 210 12.60 12.98 -13.74
CA MET A 210 13.94 12.94 -14.34
C MET A 210 15.03 12.87 -13.25
N GLY A 211 14.85 13.61 -12.15
CA GLY A 211 15.72 13.59 -10.97
C GLY A 211 15.87 12.22 -10.30
N ASP A 212 14.91 11.31 -10.48
CA ASP A 212 14.95 9.97 -9.88
C ASP A 212 15.99 9.07 -10.58
N PHE A 213 16.16 9.22 -11.90
CA PHE A 213 17.15 8.49 -12.71
C PHE A 213 18.44 9.28 -12.94
N TRP A 214 18.34 10.62 -12.96
CA TRP A 214 19.44 11.54 -13.23
C TRP A 214 19.39 12.68 -12.21
N PRO A 215 20.09 12.58 -11.06
CA PRO A 215 19.91 13.52 -9.95
C PRO A 215 20.29 14.97 -10.26
N SER A 216 21.00 15.23 -11.35
CA SER A 216 21.30 16.58 -11.85
C SER A 216 20.17 17.21 -12.68
N LEU A 217 19.10 16.46 -12.99
CA LEU A 217 17.96 16.91 -13.79
C LEU A 217 16.75 17.28 -12.92
N SER A 218 15.66 17.70 -13.57
CA SER A 218 14.46 18.21 -12.89
C SER A 218 13.81 17.16 -11.97
N ALA A 219 13.60 17.52 -10.71
CA ALA A 219 12.85 16.73 -9.73
C ALA A 219 11.32 16.81 -9.91
N THR A 220 10.82 17.62 -10.84
CA THR A 220 9.36 17.82 -11.04
C THR A 220 8.88 17.38 -12.42
N THR A 221 9.77 17.31 -13.41
CA THR A 221 9.46 16.85 -14.77
C THR A 221 9.37 15.33 -14.78
N GLY A 222 8.30 14.78 -15.37
CA GLY A 222 8.14 13.33 -15.54
C GLY A 222 9.30 12.73 -16.34
N ALA A 223 9.80 11.58 -15.91
CA ALA A 223 10.82 10.85 -16.65
C ALA A 223 10.20 10.29 -17.95
N PRO A 224 10.86 10.43 -19.12
CA PRO A 224 10.47 9.67 -20.30
C PRO A 224 10.51 8.17 -20.01
N ALA A 225 9.52 7.42 -20.49
CA ALA A 225 9.49 5.98 -20.30
C ALA A 225 10.69 5.34 -21.02
N ALA A 226 11.46 4.51 -20.29
CA ALA A 226 12.68 3.88 -20.81
C ALA A 226 13.04 2.60 -20.02
N ALA A 227 14.08 1.90 -20.47
CA ALA A 227 14.65 0.75 -19.80
C ALA A 227 15.88 1.16 -18.97
N HIS A 228 15.85 0.80 -17.69
CA HIS A 228 16.91 1.08 -16.72
C HIS A 228 17.37 -0.22 -16.09
N THR A 229 18.65 -0.57 -16.25
CA THR A 229 19.18 -1.82 -15.68
C THR A 229 20.58 -1.70 -15.13
N LEU A 230 20.85 -2.40 -14.02
CA LEU A 230 22.20 -2.60 -13.49
C LEU A 230 23.04 -3.58 -14.31
N GLY A 231 22.39 -4.43 -15.10
CA GLY A 231 23.02 -5.31 -16.08
C GLY A 231 23.29 -4.61 -17.41
N ALA A 232 23.39 -5.41 -18.46
CA ALA A 232 23.50 -4.93 -19.83
C ALA A 232 22.15 -4.96 -20.54
N ILE A 233 22.02 -4.08 -21.55
CA ILE A 233 20.88 -4.06 -22.45
C ILE A 233 21.32 -4.67 -23.78
N TYR A 234 20.60 -5.69 -24.25
CA TYR A 234 20.83 -6.36 -25.52
C TYR A 234 19.65 -6.11 -26.46
N PRO A 235 19.87 -5.53 -27.65
CA PRO A 235 18.77 -5.15 -28.53
C PRO A 235 18.02 -6.35 -29.12
N LYS A 236 18.73 -7.48 -29.31
CA LYS A 236 18.21 -8.73 -29.87
C LYS A 236 18.50 -9.89 -28.92
N LEU A 237 17.66 -10.92 -28.98
CA LEU A 237 17.95 -12.21 -28.36
C LEU A 237 19.28 -12.77 -28.89
N ASN A 238 20.09 -13.35 -28.00
CA ASN A 238 21.40 -13.94 -28.30
C ASN A 238 22.43 -12.97 -28.93
N SER A 239 22.22 -11.65 -28.82
CA SER A 239 23.18 -10.66 -29.27
C SER A 239 24.36 -10.55 -28.31
N ALA A 240 25.59 -10.55 -28.82
CA ALA A 240 26.77 -10.14 -28.05
C ALA A 240 26.92 -8.60 -27.99
N SER A 241 26.24 -7.87 -28.88
CA SER A 241 26.27 -6.41 -28.92
C SER A 241 25.41 -5.83 -27.80
N GLN A 242 26.08 -5.20 -26.85
CA GLN A 242 25.47 -4.43 -25.77
C GLN A 242 25.19 -3.01 -26.22
N GLU A 243 24.02 -2.52 -25.84
CA GLU A 243 23.67 -1.11 -25.92
C GLU A 243 24.44 -0.31 -24.86
N HIS A 244 24.91 0.88 -25.27
CA HIS A 244 25.70 1.80 -24.44
C HIS A 244 27.00 1.21 -23.86
N SER A 245 27.69 0.32 -24.57
CA SER A 245 28.97 -0.22 -24.10
C SER A 245 30.10 0.84 -24.19
N GLY A 246 30.45 1.46 -23.06
CA GLY A 246 31.64 2.31 -22.91
C GLY A 246 31.42 3.83 -22.98
N THR A 247 32.52 4.59 -23.01
CA THR A 247 32.52 6.07 -23.06
C THR A 247 32.45 6.59 -24.49
N GLY A 248 31.68 7.66 -24.74
CA GLY A 248 31.61 8.29 -26.05
C GLY A 248 30.71 7.56 -27.05
N PHE A 249 29.73 6.81 -26.55
CA PHE A 249 28.73 6.17 -27.39
C PHE A 249 27.88 7.25 -28.09
N PRO A 250 27.69 7.17 -29.42
CA PRO A 250 26.84 8.10 -30.14
C PRO A 250 25.40 7.95 -29.65
N LEU A 251 24.73 9.08 -29.38
CA LEU A 251 23.34 9.07 -28.95
C LEU A 251 22.50 8.23 -29.91
N ASN A 252 21.82 7.19 -29.40
CA ASN A 252 20.96 6.42 -30.25
C ASN A 252 19.66 7.18 -30.50
N CYS A 253 19.61 7.81 -31.68
CA CYS A 253 18.46 8.56 -32.15
C CYS A 253 17.46 7.76 -32.98
N VAL A 254 17.57 6.43 -32.97
CA VAL A 254 16.56 5.54 -33.54
C VAL A 254 15.37 5.35 -32.56
N ALA A 255 15.30 6.18 -31.52
CA ALA A 255 14.40 6.08 -30.38
C ALA A 255 12.98 6.59 -30.60
N ASN A 256 12.01 5.69 -30.36
CA ASN A 256 10.63 5.97 -29.97
C ASN A 256 9.90 7.01 -30.81
N ASP A 257 9.30 6.62 -31.94
CA ASP A 257 8.24 7.46 -32.52
C ASP A 257 7.11 6.66 -33.14
N ALA A 258 5.89 7.08 -32.82
CA ALA A 258 4.59 6.76 -33.40
C ALA A 258 4.17 5.28 -33.56
N ALA A 259 2.88 5.02 -33.27
CA ALA A 259 2.20 3.79 -33.65
C ALA A 259 2.47 3.49 -35.15
N GLY A 260 3.36 2.53 -35.41
CA GLY A 260 3.72 2.12 -36.77
C GLY A 260 5.16 2.42 -37.23
N ALA A 261 6.02 3.13 -36.47
CA ALA A 261 7.45 3.20 -36.83
C ALA A 261 8.27 2.04 -36.22
N THR A 262 9.40 1.75 -36.85
CA THR A 262 10.34 0.69 -36.48
C THR A 262 10.75 0.79 -35.01
N GLN A 263 10.54 -0.30 -34.27
CA GLN A 263 10.99 -0.50 -32.89
C GLN A 263 12.48 -0.14 -32.76
N GLY A 264 12.83 0.68 -31.77
CA GLY A 264 14.18 1.23 -31.63
C GLY A 264 14.55 1.57 -30.18
N GLN A 265 15.86 1.65 -29.94
CA GLN A 265 16.51 1.94 -28.66
C GLN A 265 16.16 3.33 -28.15
N SER A 266 15.88 3.53 -26.85
CA SER A 266 15.53 4.86 -26.33
C SER A 266 16.79 5.67 -26.02
N GLN A 267 16.82 6.95 -26.37
CA GLN A 267 17.91 7.85 -25.93
C GLN A 267 18.00 7.99 -24.40
N TRP A 268 16.94 7.55 -23.70
CA TRP A 268 16.76 7.58 -22.25
C TRP A 268 17.08 6.24 -21.57
N ASP A 269 17.41 5.20 -22.34
CA ASP A 269 17.80 3.91 -21.77
C ASP A 269 19.09 4.07 -20.95
N GLN A 270 19.16 3.37 -19.82
CA GLN A 270 20.35 3.33 -18.98
C GLN A 270 20.76 1.88 -18.66
N SER A 271 22.06 1.60 -18.77
CA SER A 271 22.61 0.28 -18.45
C SER A 271 23.78 0.39 -17.46
N GLY A 272 24.08 -0.72 -16.80
CA GLY A 272 25.24 -0.85 -15.93
C GLY A 272 26.56 -0.76 -16.68
N ALA A 273 26.58 -0.93 -18.01
CA ALA A 273 27.75 -0.72 -18.86
C ALA A 273 27.82 0.69 -19.47
N GLY A 274 26.79 1.51 -19.24
CA GLY A 274 26.64 2.85 -19.80
C GLY A 274 27.76 3.83 -19.49
N GLY A 275 27.73 4.99 -20.14
CA GLY A 275 28.78 6.00 -20.04
C GLY A 275 28.27 7.42 -20.29
N THR A 276 29.20 8.36 -20.41
CA THR A 276 28.89 9.75 -20.76
C THR A 276 28.40 9.83 -22.20
N ILE A 277 27.31 10.57 -22.42
CA ILE A 277 26.76 10.85 -23.75
C ILE A 277 27.48 12.08 -24.32
N SER A 278 28.08 11.95 -25.50
CA SER A 278 28.98 12.96 -26.08
C SER A 278 28.27 14.16 -26.70
N THR A 279 26.96 14.10 -26.91
CA THR A 279 26.18 15.14 -27.58
C THR A 279 25.02 15.58 -26.71
N SER A 280 24.87 16.90 -26.52
CA SER A 280 23.70 17.49 -25.85
C SER A 280 22.53 17.75 -26.81
N THR A 281 22.71 17.49 -28.10
CA THR A 281 21.67 17.71 -29.12
C THR A 281 20.60 16.64 -28.99
N PRO A 282 19.32 17.02 -28.79
CA PRO A 282 18.21 16.07 -28.85
C PRO A 282 18.18 15.33 -30.19
N CYS A 283 17.68 14.10 -30.18
CA CYS A 283 17.35 13.42 -31.42
C CYS A 283 16.28 14.20 -32.21
N ALA A 284 16.30 14.09 -33.54
CA ALA A 284 15.31 14.73 -34.39
C ALA A 284 13.89 14.32 -33.96
N GLY A 285 13.00 15.30 -33.74
CA GLY A 285 11.64 15.07 -33.23
C GLY A 285 11.50 15.15 -31.70
N GLN A 286 12.60 15.12 -30.95
CA GLN A 286 12.57 15.24 -29.48
C GLN A 286 12.86 16.67 -29.02
N SER A 287 12.05 17.17 -28.10
CA SER A 287 12.19 18.53 -27.54
C SER A 287 13.10 18.61 -26.32
N ILE A 288 13.47 17.46 -25.73
CA ILE A 288 14.25 17.38 -24.50
C ILE A 288 15.63 16.83 -24.83
N ALA A 289 16.68 17.53 -24.37
CA ALA A 289 18.06 17.10 -24.48
C ALA A 289 18.26 15.71 -23.84
N PRO A 290 19.14 14.87 -24.39
CA PRO A 290 19.43 13.57 -23.82
C PRO A 290 19.97 13.71 -22.39
N PRO A 291 19.89 12.65 -21.58
CA PRO A 291 20.50 12.68 -20.27
C PRO A 291 22.02 12.83 -20.37
N PRO A 292 22.69 13.33 -19.32
CA PRO A 292 24.15 13.49 -19.33
C PRO A 292 24.89 12.14 -19.42
N THR A 293 24.25 11.04 -19.03
CA THR A 293 24.82 9.70 -19.04
C THR A 293 23.75 8.63 -19.27
N SER A 294 24.14 7.56 -19.96
CA SER A 294 23.39 6.30 -20.07
C SER A 294 23.79 5.28 -18.98
N LYS A 295 24.65 5.66 -18.02
CA LYS A 295 24.99 4.78 -16.90
C LYS A 295 23.82 4.70 -15.93
N PHE A 296 23.42 3.48 -15.57
CA PHE A 296 22.54 3.23 -14.42
C PHE A 296 23.37 2.61 -13.29
N THR A 297 23.42 3.28 -12.14
CA THR A 297 24.22 2.84 -11.00
C THR A 297 23.36 2.16 -9.95
N ARG A 298 24.01 1.43 -9.01
CA ARG A 298 23.34 0.87 -7.83
C ARG A 298 22.59 1.95 -7.02
N ALA A 299 23.16 3.16 -6.93
CA ALA A 299 22.53 4.27 -6.23
C ALA A 299 21.29 4.84 -6.96
N ASP A 300 21.27 4.77 -8.30
CA ASP A 300 20.06 5.10 -9.07
C ASP A 300 18.98 4.05 -8.82
N PHE A 301 19.34 2.76 -8.86
CA PHE A 301 18.45 1.64 -8.55
C PHE A 301 17.84 1.74 -7.14
N GLU A 302 18.65 2.00 -6.12
CA GLU A 302 18.19 2.15 -4.72
C GLU A 302 17.28 3.37 -4.53
N ARG A 303 17.37 4.39 -5.40
CA ARG A 303 16.49 5.56 -5.36
C ARG A 303 15.12 5.25 -5.95
N VAL A 304 15.08 4.54 -7.09
CA VAL A 304 13.80 4.21 -7.77
C VAL A 304 13.10 2.99 -7.17
N ALA A 305 13.85 2.09 -6.55
CA ALA A 305 13.36 0.85 -5.94
C ALA A 305 13.99 0.61 -4.55
N PRO A 306 13.77 1.49 -3.55
CA PRO A 306 14.42 1.39 -2.24
C PRO A 306 14.06 0.13 -1.46
N LYS A 307 12.90 -0.49 -1.76
CA LYS A 307 12.49 -1.79 -1.23
C LYS A 307 12.03 -2.66 -2.39
N PRO A 308 12.92 -3.34 -3.12
CA PRO A 308 12.54 -4.09 -4.34
C PRO A 308 11.68 -5.34 -4.04
N ALA A 309 11.60 -5.75 -2.78
CA ALA A 309 10.79 -6.86 -2.32
C ALA A 309 9.96 -6.47 -1.08
N LEU A 310 8.83 -7.15 -0.92
CA LEU A 310 8.04 -7.09 0.29
C LEU A 310 8.75 -7.79 1.45
N SER A 311 8.52 -7.32 2.68
CA SER A 311 8.96 -8.06 3.87
C SER A 311 8.09 -9.29 4.13
N ASP A 312 8.59 -10.25 4.90
CA ASP A 312 7.79 -11.42 5.31
C ASP A 312 6.51 -11.02 6.04
N GLN A 313 6.56 -9.94 6.83
CA GLN A 313 5.39 -9.41 7.51
C GLN A 313 4.35 -8.87 6.53
N ASP A 314 4.77 -8.20 5.45
CA ASP A 314 3.85 -7.71 4.41
C ASP A 314 3.17 -8.90 3.71
N TYR A 315 3.92 -9.96 3.40
CA TYR A 315 3.35 -11.18 2.83
C TYR A 315 2.34 -11.83 3.77
N LEU A 316 2.59 -11.86 5.07
CA LEU A 316 1.63 -12.38 6.05
C LEU A 316 0.36 -11.54 6.10
N THR A 317 0.47 -10.20 6.07
CA THR A 317 -0.68 -9.29 6.04
C THR A 317 -1.50 -9.47 4.76
N LEU A 318 -0.85 -9.60 3.60
CA LEU A 318 -1.53 -9.83 2.33
C LEU A 318 -2.17 -11.22 2.25
N LYS A 319 -1.53 -12.24 2.84
CA LYS A 319 -2.09 -13.58 2.98
C LYS A 319 -3.33 -13.60 3.87
N ASP A 320 -3.32 -12.84 4.98
CA ASP A 320 -4.50 -12.66 5.83
C ASP A 320 -5.63 -11.96 5.05
N ALA A 321 -5.32 -10.85 4.36
CA ALA A 321 -6.28 -10.14 3.53
C ALA A 321 -6.93 -11.04 2.46
N ALA A 322 -6.12 -11.83 1.75
CA ALA A 322 -6.59 -12.80 0.76
C ALA A 322 -7.53 -13.85 1.34
N LYS A 323 -7.30 -14.31 2.59
CA LYS A 323 -8.20 -15.25 3.27
C LYS A 323 -9.51 -14.61 3.70
N THR A 324 -9.48 -13.35 4.14
CA THR A 324 -10.64 -12.68 4.72
C THR A 324 -11.55 -12.02 3.69
N THR A 325 -10.97 -11.28 2.74
CA THR A 325 -11.73 -10.42 1.80
C THR A 325 -11.48 -10.76 0.33
N GLY A 326 -10.44 -11.55 0.03
CA GLY A 326 -10.01 -11.87 -1.33
C GLY A 326 -10.07 -13.35 -1.71
N ILE A 327 -9.09 -13.78 -2.52
CA ILE A 327 -8.89 -15.18 -2.92
C ILE A 327 -7.57 -15.69 -2.35
N TYR A 328 -7.63 -16.75 -1.55
CA TYR A 328 -6.44 -17.47 -1.08
C TYR A 328 -6.40 -18.88 -1.68
N CYS A 329 -5.25 -19.26 -2.22
CA CYS A 329 -5.03 -20.59 -2.76
C CYS A 329 -3.73 -21.19 -2.24
N TYR A 330 -3.79 -22.46 -1.86
CA TYR A 330 -2.66 -23.25 -1.41
C TYR A 330 -2.53 -24.51 -2.27
N VAL A 331 -1.35 -24.71 -2.83
CA VAL A 331 -1.02 -25.84 -3.70
C VAL A 331 0.09 -26.66 -3.03
N PRO A 332 -0.25 -27.75 -2.32
CA PRO A 332 0.75 -28.58 -1.65
C PRO A 332 1.60 -29.37 -2.65
N THR A 333 2.74 -29.88 -2.20
CA THR A 333 3.58 -30.79 -3.00
C THR A 333 2.87 -32.11 -3.32
N THR A 334 2.00 -32.55 -2.40
CA THR A 334 1.20 -33.77 -2.48
C THR A 334 -0.20 -33.49 -1.96
N GLY A 335 -1.23 -34.07 -2.59
CA GLY A 335 -2.63 -33.89 -2.20
C GLY A 335 -3.37 -32.88 -3.09
N SER A 336 -4.58 -32.52 -2.66
CA SER A 336 -5.46 -31.65 -3.44
C SER A 336 -5.15 -30.17 -3.20
N LYS A 337 -5.21 -29.39 -4.28
CA LYS A 337 -5.15 -27.93 -4.24
C LYS A 337 -6.39 -27.40 -3.50
N THR A 338 -6.23 -26.36 -2.71
CA THR A 338 -7.34 -25.72 -2.00
C THR A 338 -7.38 -24.24 -2.30
N CYS A 339 -8.53 -23.73 -2.74
CA CYS A 339 -8.77 -22.30 -2.91
C CYS A 339 -10.01 -21.88 -2.12
N THR A 340 -9.97 -20.68 -1.58
CA THR A 340 -11.09 -20.04 -0.89
C THR A 340 -11.27 -18.62 -1.39
N LYS A 341 -12.51 -18.21 -1.62
CA LYS A 341 -12.95 -16.85 -1.87
C LYS A 341 -13.71 -16.33 -0.65
N GLN A 342 -13.19 -15.32 0.02
CA GLN A 342 -13.79 -14.75 1.26
C GLN A 342 -14.13 -15.85 2.29
N GLY A 343 -13.22 -16.81 2.47
CA GLY A 343 -13.39 -17.96 3.37
C GLY A 343 -14.26 -19.11 2.83
N VAL A 344 -14.94 -18.95 1.69
CA VAL A 344 -15.78 -19.99 1.07
C VAL A 344 -14.98 -20.77 0.03
N ALA A 345 -15.11 -22.10 -0.04
CA ALA A 345 -14.39 -22.91 -1.03
C ALA A 345 -14.64 -22.43 -2.47
N LEU A 346 -13.55 -22.25 -3.23
CA LEU A 346 -13.56 -21.87 -4.64
C LEU A 346 -13.06 -23.05 -5.48
N SER A 347 -13.86 -23.50 -6.45
CA SER A 347 -13.50 -24.59 -7.36
C SER A 347 -12.64 -24.06 -8.51
N VAL A 348 -11.32 -24.09 -8.35
CA VAL A 348 -10.38 -23.84 -9.45
C VAL A 348 -10.13 -25.11 -10.25
N ASN A 349 -10.01 -24.96 -11.57
CA ASN A 349 -9.71 -26.10 -12.44
C ASN A 349 -8.27 -26.61 -12.24
N ALA A 350 -7.97 -27.80 -12.80
CA ALA A 350 -6.66 -28.43 -12.66
C ALA A 350 -5.49 -27.55 -13.14
N ASN A 351 -5.74 -26.69 -14.13
CA ASN A 351 -4.78 -25.79 -14.77
C ASN A 351 -4.64 -24.43 -14.08
N PHE A 352 -5.33 -24.23 -12.95
CA PHE A 352 -5.34 -22.96 -12.20
C PHE A 352 -5.63 -21.76 -13.11
N ASN A 353 -6.72 -21.86 -13.88
CA ASN A 353 -7.23 -20.74 -14.66
C ASN A 353 -8.22 -19.93 -13.84
N ILE A 354 -7.97 -18.63 -13.70
CA ILE A 354 -8.86 -17.68 -13.04
C ILE A 354 -9.59 -16.87 -14.11
N GLY A 355 -10.92 -16.96 -14.10
CA GLY A 355 -11.81 -16.24 -15.00
C GLY A 355 -12.75 -15.28 -14.28
N ASP A 356 -13.57 -14.54 -15.03
CA ASP A 356 -14.48 -13.51 -14.50
C ASP A 356 -15.44 -14.04 -13.42
N GLY A 357 -15.93 -15.27 -13.59
CA GLY A 357 -16.83 -15.90 -12.63
C GLY A 357 -16.20 -16.11 -11.25
N ASP A 358 -14.89 -16.29 -11.19
CA ASP A 358 -14.17 -16.47 -9.92
C ASP A 358 -14.11 -15.16 -9.14
N LEU A 359 -14.06 -14.02 -9.83
CA LEU A 359 -13.90 -12.68 -9.24
C LEU A 359 -15.21 -12.06 -8.74
N THR A 360 -16.35 -12.62 -9.13
CA THR A 360 -17.67 -12.08 -8.78
C THR A 360 -17.83 -12.00 -7.24
N GLY A 361 -18.17 -10.81 -6.74
CA GLY A 361 -18.44 -10.55 -5.32
C GLY A 361 -17.25 -10.11 -4.47
N LEU A 362 -16.04 -9.98 -5.04
CA LEU A 362 -14.83 -9.57 -4.30
C LEU A 362 -14.77 -8.08 -3.95
N GLY A 363 -15.71 -7.27 -4.43
CA GLY A 363 -15.69 -5.82 -4.26
C GLY A 363 -14.74 -5.13 -5.22
N LYS A 364 -14.58 -3.81 -5.06
CA LYS A 364 -13.78 -2.96 -5.97
C LYS A 364 -12.26 -3.13 -5.82
N SER A 365 -11.81 -3.63 -4.67
CA SER A 365 -10.40 -3.90 -4.45
C SER A 365 -10.26 -5.18 -3.65
N PHE A 366 -9.34 -6.05 -4.06
CA PHE A 366 -9.13 -7.33 -3.40
C PHE A 366 -7.68 -7.80 -3.54
N VAL A 367 -7.30 -8.73 -2.67
CA VAL A 367 -6.01 -9.43 -2.72
C VAL A 367 -6.23 -10.86 -3.16
N MET A 368 -5.49 -11.29 -4.18
CA MET A 368 -5.36 -12.69 -4.54
C MET A 368 -3.96 -13.19 -4.13
N TYR A 369 -3.91 -14.27 -3.36
CA TYR A 369 -2.67 -14.86 -2.89
C TYR A 369 -2.63 -16.35 -3.21
N VAL A 370 -1.68 -16.74 -4.05
CA VAL A 370 -1.43 -18.13 -4.42
C VAL A 370 -0.08 -18.57 -3.89
N GLU A 371 -0.06 -19.67 -3.15
CA GLU A 371 1.18 -20.23 -2.60
C GLU A 371 1.37 -21.66 -3.11
N PHE A 372 2.45 -21.87 -3.85
CA PHE A 372 2.91 -23.21 -4.19
C PHE A 372 3.96 -23.67 -3.17
N GLN A 373 3.80 -24.89 -2.64
CA GLN A 373 4.71 -25.42 -1.63
C GLN A 373 6.07 -25.85 -2.22
N ASP A 374 6.13 -26.21 -3.51
CA ASP A 374 7.35 -26.67 -4.18
C ASP A 374 8.05 -25.53 -4.95
N PRO A 375 9.05 -24.84 -4.39
CA PRO A 375 9.74 -23.73 -5.06
C PRO A 375 10.55 -24.16 -6.30
N SER A 376 10.91 -25.44 -6.42
CA SER A 376 11.73 -25.91 -7.55
C SER A 376 10.99 -25.83 -8.89
N LYS A 377 9.65 -25.75 -8.84
CA LYS A 377 8.76 -25.67 -9.99
C LYS A 377 8.27 -24.26 -10.31
N ALA A 378 8.77 -23.24 -9.60
CA ALA A 378 8.31 -21.86 -9.72
C ALA A 378 8.38 -21.32 -11.16
N MET A 379 9.39 -21.73 -11.92
CA MET A 379 9.67 -21.28 -13.29
C MET A 379 9.19 -22.25 -14.38
N THR A 380 8.55 -23.37 -14.02
CA THR A 380 8.22 -24.45 -14.97
C THR A 380 6.73 -24.82 -14.93
N THR A 381 6.28 -25.47 -13.86
CA THR A 381 4.92 -26.04 -13.79
C THR A 381 4.01 -25.37 -12.77
N ASN A 382 4.55 -24.62 -11.81
CA ASN A 382 3.74 -23.83 -10.90
C ASN A 382 3.31 -22.57 -11.64
N GLU A 383 2.17 -22.63 -12.31
CA GLU A 383 1.68 -21.54 -13.14
C GLU A 383 0.23 -21.21 -12.76
N VAL A 384 -0.05 -19.91 -12.66
CA VAL A 384 -1.40 -19.36 -12.59
C VAL A 384 -1.73 -18.78 -13.95
N LYS A 385 -2.85 -19.20 -14.54
CA LYS A 385 -3.37 -18.67 -15.79
C LYS A 385 -4.44 -17.63 -15.50
N TRP A 386 -4.32 -16.47 -16.13
CA TRP A 386 -5.26 -15.39 -15.93
C TRP A 386 -6.02 -15.06 -17.22
N GLY A 387 -7.31 -15.36 -17.21
CA GLY A 387 -8.24 -15.06 -18.29
C GLY A 387 -9.34 -14.06 -17.91
N ALA A 388 -9.23 -13.42 -16.74
CA ALA A 388 -10.26 -12.50 -16.26
C ALA A 388 -10.02 -11.04 -16.70
N ASN A 389 -11.09 -10.24 -16.63
CA ASN A 389 -11.15 -8.85 -17.02
C ASN A 389 -11.62 -7.98 -15.83
N LEU A 390 -10.67 -7.27 -15.21
CA LEU A 390 -10.91 -6.34 -14.09
C LEU A 390 -11.39 -4.95 -14.53
N GLY A 391 -11.65 -4.78 -15.83
CA GLY A 391 -12.06 -3.51 -16.40
C GLY A 391 -10.94 -2.46 -16.44
N PRO A 392 -11.28 -1.23 -16.89
CA PRO A 392 -10.33 -0.14 -16.95
C PRO A 392 -9.99 0.40 -15.54
N CYS A 393 -9.01 1.30 -15.46
CA CYS A 393 -8.68 1.93 -14.20
C CYS A 393 -9.88 2.65 -13.55
N GLY A 394 -10.05 2.45 -12.23
CA GLY A 394 -11.06 3.09 -11.40
C GLY A 394 -12.34 2.27 -11.18
N THR A 395 -12.52 1.15 -11.88
CA THR A 395 -13.63 0.20 -11.61
C THR A 395 -13.25 -0.77 -10.50
N GLU A 396 -12.23 -1.57 -10.76
CA GLU A 396 -11.74 -2.63 -9.87
C GLU A 396 -10.21 -2.62 -9.88
N SER A 397 -9.59 -2.97 -8.75
CA SER A 397 -8.14 -3.07 -8.61
C SER A 397 -7.78 -4.35 -7.88
N ALA A 398 -6.71 -5.03 -8.28
CA ALA A 398 -6.27 -6.25 -7.61
C ALA A 398 -4.81 -6.18 -7.17
N VAL A 399 -4.51 -6.77 -6.03
CA VAL A 399 -3.13 -7.13 -5.64
C VAL A 399 -3.01 -8.64 -5.81
N LEU A 400 -2.26 -9.06 -6.82
CA LEU A 400 -2.11 -10.45 -7.24
C LEU A 400 -0.72 -10.93 -6.83
N ILE A 401 -0.65 -11.96 -6.01
CA ILE A 401 0.60 -12.49 -5.47
C ILE A 401 0.68 -13.97 -5.77
N VAL A 402 1.79 -14.41 -6.37
CA VAL A 402 2.12 -15.82 -6.51
C VAL A 402 3.48 -16.08 -5.88
N ARG A 403 3.48 -16.83 -4.77
CA ARG A 403 4.71 -17.34 -4.16
C ARG A 403 5.09 -18.66 -4.80
N ASN A 404 6.37 -18.82 -5.12
CA ASN A 404 6.94 -20.04 -5.70
C ASN A 404 6.25 -20.48 -7.00
N GLY A 405 5.77 -19.53 -7.80
CA GLY A 405 5.04 -19.81 -9.04
C GLY A 405 5.11 -18.66 -10.02
N SER A 406 4.80 -18.98 -11.26
CA SER A 406 4.76 -18.08 -12.41
C SER A 406 3.32 -17.68 -12.75
N TRP A 407 3.21 -16.65 -13.58
CA TRP A 407 1.95 -16.13 -14.08
C TRP A 407 1.94 -16.19 -15.60
N ARG A 408 0.84 -16.66 -16.18
CA ARG A 408 0.60 -16.62 -17.62
C ARG A 408 -0.65 -15.81 -17.92
N MET A 409 -0.46 -14.75 -18.69
CA MET A 409 -1.56 -13.95 -19.23
C MET A 409 -2.19 -14.65 -20.42
N GLU A 410 -3.50 -14.87 -20.39
CA GLU A 410 -4.28 -15.35 -21.51
C GLU A 410 -4.80 -14.18 -22.37
N SER A 411 -5.20 -14.49 -23.60
CA SER A 411 -5.71 -13.48 -24.54
C SER A 411 -6.98 -12.81 -24.06
N ASN A 412 -7.12 -11.51 -24.34
CA ASN A 412 -8.22 -10.63 -23.95
C ASN A 412 -8.35 -10.38 -22.44
N SER A 413 -7.39 -10.82 -21.64
CA SER A 413 -7.37 -10.48 -20.22
C SER A 413 -7.06 -8.99 -20.01
N VAL A 414 -7.69 -8.42 -18.98
CA VAL A 414 -7.43 -7.05 -18.55
C VAL A 414 -7.18 -7.07 -17.06
N ILE A 415 -6.04 -6.55 -16.64
CA ILE A 415 -5.70 -6.38 -15.23
C ILE A 415 -5.49 -4.91 -14.97
N ASN A 416 -6.17 -4.42 -13.94
CA ASN A 416 -5.85 -3.15 -13.29
C ASN A 416 -5.35 -3.47 -11.87
N GLY A 417 -4.08 -3.23 -11.57
CA GLY A 417 -3.57 -3.62 -10.25
C GLY A 417 -2.07 -3.80 -10.14
N VAL A 418 -1.67 -4.71 -9.25
CA VAL A 418 -0.28 -5.10 -9.06
C VAL A 418 -0.14 -6.61 -9.13
N LEU A 419 0.91 -7.06 -9.82
CA LEU A 419 1.31 -8.46 -9.91
C LEU A 419 2.68 -8.67 -9.26
N LEU A 420 2.74 -9.53 -8.25
CA LEU A 420 3.94 -9.85 -7.47
C LEU A 420 4.31 -11.32 -7.62
N LEU A 421 5.44 -11.59 -8.27
CA LEU A 421 5.98 -12.92 -8.57
C LEU A 421 7.45 -13.02 -8.08
N PRO A 422 7.70 -12.90 -6.76
CA PRO A 422 9.05 -12.75 -6.22
C PRO A 422 10.01 -13.90 -6.60
N GLU A 423 9.51 -15.11 -6.80
CA GLU A 423 10.33 -16.26 -7.25
C GLU A 423 10.03 -16.72 -8.68
N GLY A 424 9.05 -16.11 -9.34
CA GLY A 424 8.44 -16.61 -10.55
C GLY A 424 8.71 -15.80 -11.81
N ASN A 425 8.20 -16.32 -12.91
CA ASN A 425 8.21 -15.66 -14.21
C ASN A 425 6.82 -15.11 -14.54
N ILE A 426 6.75 -13.96 -15.19
CA ILE A 426 5.57 -13.62 -15.99
C ILE A 426 5.81 -14.06 -17.43
N ASP A 427 4.83 -14.76 -18.01
CA ASP A 427 4.73 -15.12 -19.41
C ASP A 427 3.42 -14.58 -19.98
N SER A 428 3.35 -14.45 -21.30
CA SER A 428 2.15 -14.01 -21.99
C SER A 428 1.90 -14.78 -23.28
N GLN A 429 0.65 -15.19 -23.46
CA GLN A 429 0.18 -15.80 -24.69
C GLN A 429 -0.93 -14.95 -25.31
N GLY A 430 -0.60 -14.29 -26.42
CA GLY A 430 -1.51 -13.42 -27.17
C GLY A 430 -1.54 -11.98 -26.67
N SER A 431 -2.69 -11.32 -26.84
CA SER A 431 -2.88 -9.89 -26.54
C SER A 431 -3.66 -9.73 -25.24
N PHE A 432 -3.13 -8.94 -24.31
CA PHE A 432 -3.77 -8.59 -23.03
C PHE A 432 -3.48 -7.12 -22.72
N ASN A 433 -4.19 -6.56 -21.74
CA ASN A 433 -3.95 -5.22 -21.24
C ASN A 433 -3.64 -5.25 -19.75
N PHE A 434 -2.51 -4.70 -19.35
CA PHE A 434 -2.12 -4.58 -17.95
C PHE A 434 -1.91 -3.10 -17.60
N ILE A 435 -2.72 -2.60 -16.68
CA ILE A 435 -2.62 -1.25 -16.14
C ILE A 435 -2.09 -1.36 -14.70
N GLY A 436 -0.85 -0.90 -14.48
CA GLY A 436 -0.29 -0.82 -13.13
C GLY A 436 1.15 -1.29 -13.00
N THR A 437 1.42 -2.07 -11.94
CA THR A 437 2.79 -2.49 -11.57
C THR A 437 2.99 -4.01 -11.66
N ILE A 438 4.15 -4.46 -12.12
CA ILE A 438 4.59 -5.85 -12.13
C ILE A 438 5.94 -5.93 -11.46
N ILE A 439 6.09 -6.84 -10.50
CA ILE A 439 7.36 -7.13 -9.85
C ILE A 439 7.55 -8.64 -9.93
N ALA A 440 8.49 -9.09 -10.74
CA ALA A 440 8.77 -10.51 -10.95
C ALA A 440 10.25 -10.82 -10.79
N LYS A 441 10.58 -12.10 -10.57
CA LYS A 441 11.97 -12.56 -10.71
C LYS A 441 12.41 -12.47 -12.16
N SER A 442 11.58 -12.99 -13.06
CA SER A 442 11.84 -12.97 -14.50
C SER A 442 10.63 -12.45 -15.25
N VAL A 443 10.88 -11.73 -16.34
CA VAL A 443 9.84 -11.22 -17.23
C VAL A 443 10.12 -11.76 -18.63
N ALA A 444 9.33 -12.74 -19.05
CA ALA A 444 9.34 -13.27 -20.40
C ALA A 444 8.11 -12.76 -21.17
N MET A 445 8.32 -12.00 -22.24
CA MET A 445 7.21 -11.52 -23.07
C MET A 445 7.29 -12.18 -24.43
N ASN A 446 6.51 -13.25 -24.60
CA ASN A 446 6.39 -13.97 -25.87
C ASN A 446 5.20 -13.46 -26.71
N GLY A 447 4.18 -12.89 -26.07
CA GLY A 447 2.98 -12.33 -26.71
C GLY A 447 3.06 -10.85 -27.08
N GLY A 448 1.92 -10.28 -27.44
CA GLY A 448 1.75 -8.89 -27.91
C GLY A 448 0.90 -8.05 -26.94
N GLY A 449 1.14 -8.17 -25.63
CA GLY A 449 0.38 -7.42 -24.62
C GLY A 449 0.73 -5.94 -24.56
N THR A 450 -0.20 -5.15 -24.03
CA THR A 450 0.03 -3.74 -23.69
C THR A 450 0.17 -3.59 -22.19
N PHE A 451 1.25 -2.94 -21.76
CA PHE A 451 1.48 -2.52 -20.39
C PHE A 451 1.38 -1.01 -20.33
N THR A 452 0.61 -0.49 -19.38
CA THR A 452 0.43 0.95 -19.23
C THR A 452 0.47 1.34 -17.77
N LEU A 453 1.17 2.43 -17.46
CA LEU A 453 1.05 3.11 -16.18
C LEU A 453 0.48 4.50 -16.45
N ASN A 454 -0.65 4.83 -15.83
CA ASN A 454 -1.29 6.12 -16.04
C ASN A 454 -1.63 6.80 -14.71
N GLN A 455 -1.97 8.09 -14.80
CA GLN A 455 -2.33 8.89 -13.63
C GLN A 455 -3.53 8.31 -12.88
N CYS A 456 -4.50 7.73 -13.59
CA CYS A 456 -5.63 7.07 -12.95
C CYS A 456 -5.18 5.94 -12.02
N TRP A 457 -4.23 5.09 -12.45
CA TRP A 457 -3.74 3.99 -11.61
C TRP A 457 -3.03 4.52 -10.36
N LEU A 458 -2.18 5.54 -10.51
CA LEU A 458 -1.53 6.20 -9.36
C LEU A 458 -2.54 6.82 -8.41
N ASP A 459 -3.62 7.35 -8.95
CA ASP A 459 -4.73 7.90 -8.20
C ASP A 459 -5.57 6.85 -7.47
N ASN A 460 -5.55 5.60 -7.93
CA ASN A 460 -6.24 4.44 -7.38
C ASN A 460 -5.25 3.37 -6.86
N MET A 461 -4.05 3.78 -6.46
CA MET A 461 -3.00 2.86 -6.00
C MET A 461 -3.54 1.99 -4.85
N PRO A 462 -3.39 0.65 -4.91
CA PRO A 462 -3.88 -0.23 -3.86
C PRO A 462 -3.25 0.09 -2.51
N GLY A 463 -4.04 0.06 -1.44
CA GLY A 463 -3.58 0.38 -0.09
C GLY A 463 -2.36 -0.40 0.42
N PRO A 464 -2.13 -1.69 0.07
CA PRO A 464 -0.93 -2.41 0.50
C PRO A 464 0.37 -1.90 -0.13
N PHE A 465 0.29 -1.03 -1.16
CA PHE A 465 1.43 -0.35 -1.76
C PHE A 465 1.73 1.00 -1.10
N LEU A 466 0.99 1.33 -0.05
CA LEU A 466 1.20 2.52 0.75
C LEU A 466 1.88 2.14 2.08
N ASP A 467 2.95 2.84 2.40
CA ASP A 467 3.51 2.84 3.75
C ASP A 467 2.68 3.78 4.61
N VAL A 468 2.01 3.22 5.62
CA VAL A 468 1.24 3.97 6.61
C VAL A 468 1.96 3.89 7.94
N THR A 469 2.62 4.99 8.31
CA THR A 469 3.39 5.10 9.55
C THR A 469 2.71 6.07 10.52
N PRO A 470 2.28 5.63 11.72
CA PRO A 470 1.82 6.52 12.78
C PRO A 470 2.94 7.47 13.24
N THR A 471 2.67 8.77 13.35
CA THR A 471 3.69 9.77 13.71
C THR A 471 3.40 10.55 14.99
N ALA A 472 2.14 10.80 15.33
CA ALA A 472 1.77 11.51 16.56
C ALA A 472 0.39 11.08 17.06
N TRP A 473 0.27 10.85 18.36
CA TRP A 473 -0.97 10.46 19.03
C TRP A 473 -1.41 11.57 20.01
N SER A 474 -2.71 11.80 20.12
CA SER A 474 -3.28 12.71 21.12
C SER A 474 -4.69 12.32 21.52
N GLU A 475 -5.00 12.39 22.81
CA GLU A 475 -6.37 12.41 23.34
C GLU A 475 -6.91 13.85 23.22
N VAL A 476 -8.12 14.01 22.66
CA VAL A 476 -8.70 15.32 22.34
C VAL A 476 -9.55 15.85 23.49
N ASP A 477 -10.08 14.96 24.32
CA ASP A 477 -11.07 15.26 25.37
C ASP A 477 -10.49 15.25 26.80
N ARG A 478 -9.17 15.32 26.94
CA ARG A 478 -8.50 15.73 28.20
C ARG A 478 -8.20 17.22 28.18
#